data_AF-A0A2G9QCE1-F1
#
_entry.id   AF-A0A2G9QCE1-F1
#
_cell.length_a   1.000
_cell.length_b   1.000
_cell.length_c   1.000
_cell.angle_alpha   90.00
_cell.angle_beta   90.00
_cell.angle_gamma   90.00
#
_symmetry.space_group_name_H-M   'P 1'
#
loop_
_entity.id
_entity.type
_entity.pdbx_description
1 polymer ?
#
loop_
_entity_poly.entity_id
_entity_poly.type
_entity_poly.pdbx_seq_one_letter_code
_entity_poly.pdbx_strand_id
1 'polypeptide(L)'
;SFMDHFSRALQYEYASKGIFIQSLVSFFVKTNMTAFSTFLKTKPLLVPDAKDYVRQAVRTIGISQRTAGHLSHSIQLSLTSWIPERLWASIFIFLCNIFRKEHNLKPAKL
;
A
#
# COMPACT_ATOMS: atom_id res chain seq x y z
N SER A 1 10.08 0.43 6.61
CA SER A 1 9.84 -1.04 6.56
C SER A 1 11.11 -1.74 6.13
N PHE A 2 11.40 -2.94 6.64
CA PHE A 2 12.57 -3.74 6.26
C PHE A 2 12.65 -3.94 4.74
N MET A 3 11.56 -4.39 4.11
CA MET A 3 11.52 -4.64 2.66
C MET A 3 11.83 -3.40 1.83
N ASP A 4 11.37 -2.21 2.26
CA ASP A 4 11.67 -0.94 1.58
C ASP A 4 13.18 -0.62 1.62
N HIS A 5 13.82 -0.78 2.79
CA HIS A 5 15.26 -0.56 2.91
C HIS A 5 16.07 -1.60 2.12
N PHE A 6 15.66 -2.87 2.20
CA PHE A 6 16.27 -3.97 1.47
C PHE A 6 16.20 -3.76 -0.04
N SER A 7 15.02 -3.44 -0.58
CA SER A 7 14.86 -3.16 -2.01
C SER A 7 15.69 -1.96 -2.48
N ARG A 8 15.82 -0.91 -1.65
CA ARG A 8 16.68 0.25 -1.98
C ARG A 8 18.17 -0.10 -1.97
N ALA A 9 18.61 -0.94 -1.04
CA ALA A 9 19.98 -1.44 -1.02
C ALA A 9 20.29 -2.23 -2.29
N LEU A 10 19.41 -3.17 -2.67
CA LEU A 10 19.56 -3.93 -3.91
C LEU A 10 19.55 -3.03 -5.16
N GLN A 11 18.66 -2.04 -5.20
CA GLN A 11 18.65 -1.07 -6.30
C GLN A 11 20.00 -0.38 -6.47
N TYR A 12 20.67 -0.03 -5.37
CA TYR A 12 21.98 0.60 -5.41
C TYR A 12 23.08 -0.38 -5.89
N GLU A 13 23.07 -1.62 -5.39
CA GLU A 13 24.06 -2.64 -5.74
C GLU A 13 23.98 -3.14 -7.19
N TYR A 14 22.77 -3.17 -7.74
CA TYR A 14 22.49 -3.74 -9.05
C TYR A 14 22.22 -2.69 -10.14
N ALA A 15 22.17 -1.39 -9.79
CA ALA A 15 22.04 -0.31 -10.76
C ALA A 15 23.16 -0.33 -11.82
N SER A 16 24.40 -0.60 -11.42
CA SER A 16 25.54 -0.70 -12.35
C SER A 16 25.47 -1.90 -13.29
N LYS A 17 24.66 -2.90 -12.95
CA LYS A 17 24.41 -4.11 -13.76
C LYS A 17 23.19 -3.96 -14.67
N GLY A 18 22.61 -2.76 -14.75
CA GLY A 18 21.42 -2.48 -15.57
C GLY A 18 20.12 -3.06 -15.03
N ILE A 19 20.10 -3.53 -13.78
CA ILE A 19 18.87 -4.05 -13.15
C ILE A 19 18.21 -2.93 -12.35
N PHE A 20 16.94 -2.70 -12.64
CA PHE A 20 16.11 -1.71 -11.96
C PHE A 20 15.13 -2.39 -10.99
N ILE A 21 15.20 -1.97 -9.74
CA ILE A 21 14.44 -2.43 -8.59
C ILE A 21 13.71 -1.23 -8.01
N GLN A 22 12.39 -1.36 -7.90
CA GLN A 22 11.52 -0.33 -7.35
C GLN A 22 10.82 -0.85 -6.09
N SER A 23 10.80 -0.04 -5.03
CA SER A 23 10.01 -0.31 -3.85
C SER A 23 8.65 0.39 -3.92
N LEU A 24 7.58 -0.40 -3.82
CA LEU A 24 6.21 0.09 -3.73
C LEU A 24 5.75 0.13 -2.27
N VAL A 25 5.44 1.32 -1.77
CA VAL A 25 4.89 1.52 -0.43
C VAL A 25 3.44 1.94 -0.56
N SER A 26 2.56 0.95 -0.73
CA SER A 26 1.13 1.15 -0.93
C SER A 26 0.31 0.92 0.34
N PHE A 27 -0.92 1.42 0.29
CA PHE A 27 -1.96 1.16 1.30
C PHE A 27 -2.98 0.15 0.75
N PHE A 28 -4.16 0.09 1.36
CA PHE A 28 -5.20 -0.82 0.92
C PHE A 28 -5.59 -0.57 -0.55
N VAL A 29 -5.76 -1.67 -1.28
CA VAL A 29 -6.25 -1.72 -2.66
C VAL A 29 -7.49 -2.62 -2.67
N LYS A 30 -8.47 -2.26 -3.50
CA LYS A 30 -9.69 -3.05 -3.65
C LYS A 30 -9.37 -4.31 -4.44
N THR A 31 -9.32 -5.43 -3.72
CA THR A 31 -9.01 -6.77 -4.23
C THR A 31 -9.97 -7.79 -3.62
N ASN A 32 -9.88 -9.05 -4.04
CA ASN A 32 -10.63 -10.14 -3.39
C ASN A 32 -10.21 -10.32 -1.92
N MET A 33 -8.96 -10.01 -1.56
CA MET A 33 -8.47 -10.10 -0.19
C MET A 33 -9.12 -9.06 0.73
N THR A 34 -9.40 -7.86 0.21
CA THR A 34 -10.06 -6.78 0.96
C THR A 34 -11.58 -6.77 0.81
N ALA A 35 -12.14 -7.73 0.06
CA ALA A 35 -13.56 -7.82 -0.22
C ALA A 35 -14.42 -8.18 1.02
N PHE A 36 -13.84 -8.19 2.22
CA PHE A 36 -14.57 -8.37 3.46
C PHE A 36 -15.10 -7.12 4.10
N SER A 37 -14.44 -6.00 3.87
CA SER A 37 -14.86 -4.75 4.44
C SER A 37 -15.72 -4.00 3.44
N THR A 38 -16.93 -3.61 3.84
CA THR A 38 -17.75 -2.68 3.06
C THR A 38 -17.05 -1.34 2.94
N PHE A 39 -16.32 -0.91 3.96
CA PHE A 39 -15.53 0.32 3.94
C PHE A 39 -14.45 0.29 2.85
N LEU A 40 -13.65 -0.79 2.79
CA LEU A 40 -12.60 -0.94 1.75
C LEU A 40 -13.16 -1.09 0.33
N LYS A 41 -14.44 -1.50 0.19
CA LYS A 41 -15.11 -1.60 -1.11
C LYS A 41 -15.70 -0.27 -1.61
N THR A 42 -16.17 0.58 -0.70
CA THR A 42 -17.02 1.74 -1.04
C THR A 42 -16.27 3.07 -1.07
N LYS A 43 -14.99 3.10 -0.73
CA LYS A 43 -14.16 4.32 -0.66
C LYS A 43 -13.10 4.36 -1.77
N PRO A 44 -13.48 4.59 -3.05
CA PRO A 44 -12.54 4.57 -4.18
C PRO A 44 -11.46 5.65 -4.11
N LEU A 45 -11.74 6.78 -3.44
CA LEU A 45 -10.78 7.87 -3.27
C LEU A 45 -9.57 7.48 -2.41
N LEU A 46 -9.77 6.60 -1.42
CA LEU A 46 -8.73 6.14 -0.52
C LEU A 46 -8.20 4.75 -0.90
N VAL A 47 -9.06 3.93 -1.49
CA VAL A 47 -8.79 2.54 -1.83
C VAL A 47 -9.00 2.38 -3.34
N PRO A 48 -7.94 2.56 -4.16
CA PRO A 48 -8.06 2.44 -5.61
C PRO A 48 -8.41 0.99 -6.01
N ASP A 49 -9.01 0.85 -7.19
CA ASP A 49 -9.20 -0.47 -7.80
C ASP A 49 -7.86 -1.10 -8.18
N ALA A 50 -7.73 -2.42 -8.05
CA ALA A 50 -6.50 -3.13 -8.39
C ALA A 50 -6.02 -2.85 -9.82
N LYS A 51 -6.94 -2.79 -10.78
CA LYS A 51 -6.57 -2.55 -12.18
C LYS A 51 -6.00 -1.15 -12.37
N ASP A 52 -6.61 -0.15 -11.75
CA ASP A 52 -6.17 1.25 -11.86
C ASP A 52 -4.88 1.49 -11.08
N TYR A 53 -4.74 0.88 -9.89
CA TYR A 53 -3.52 0.89 -9.10
C TYR A 53 -2.34 0.32 -9.91
N VAL A 54 -2.48 -0.87 -10.49
CA VAL A 54 -1.42 -1.49 -11.30
C VAL A 54 -1.09 -0.65 -12.52
N ARG A 55 -2.10 -0.10 -13.21
CA ARG A 55 -1.89 0.78 -14.38
C ARG A 55 -1.04 1.99 -14.03
N GLN A 56 -1.27 2.62 -12.88
CA GLN A 56 -0.46 3.76 -12.44
C GLN A 56 0.92 3.32 -11.92
N ALA A 57 1.00 2.21 -11.17
CA ALA A 57 2.26 1.73 -10.62
C ALA A 57 3.25 1.37 -11.71
N VAL A 58 2.81 0.67 -12.77
CA VAL A 58 3.66 0.30 -13.91
C VAL A 58 4.22 1.54 -14.62
N ARG A 59 3.45 2.63 -14.72
CA ARG A 59 3.93 3.90 -15.32
C ARG A 59 5.06 4.54 -14.53
N THR A 60 5.25 4.19 -13.26
CA THR A 60 6.33 4.75 -12.43
C THR A 60 7.65 3.98 -12.54
N ILE A 61 7.63 2.79 -13.17
CA ILE A 61 8.84 1.98 -13.37
C ILE A 61 9.84 2.77 -14.22
N GLY A 62 11.11 2.78 -13.80
CA GLY A 62 12.17 3.55 -14.44
C GLY A 62 12.22 5.04 -14.09
N ILE A 63 11.17 5.59 -13.44
CA ILE A 63 11.11 7.01 -13.06
C ILE A 63 11.50 7.21 -11.60
N SER A 64 10.99 6.37 -10.70
CA SER A 64 11.26 6.48 -9.26
C SER A 64 11.66 5.15 -8.65
N GLN A 65 12.66 5.16 -7.77
CA GLN A 65 13.10 3.97 -7.03
C GLN A 65 12.17 3.65 -5.83
N ARG A 66 11.42 4.64 -5.33
CA ARG A 66 10.48 4.50 -4.22
C ARG A 66 9.22 5.28 -4.49
N THR A 67 8.08 4.60 -4.53
CA THR A 67 6.80 5.23 -4.89
C THR A 67 5.64 4.52 -4.22
N ALA A 68 4.52 5.23 -4.05
CA ALA A 68 3.27 4.63 -3.59
C ALA A 68 2.49 3.97 -4.73
N GLY A 69 2.95 4.10 -5.99
CA GLY A 69 2.35 3.48 -7.17
C GLY A 69 1.02 4.11 -7.64
N HIS A 70 0.35 4.89 -6.80
CA HIS A 70 -0.90 5.58 -7.13
C HIS A 70 -0.99 6.92 -6.38
N LEU A 71 -1.56 7.93 -7.02
CA LEU A 71 -1.62 9.29 -6.46
C LEU A 71 -2.31 9.36 -5.09
N SER A 72 -3.43 8.64 -4.92
CA SER A 72 -4.15 8.61 -3.63
C SER A 72 -3.29 8.05 -2.50
N HIS A 73 -2.50 7.01 -2.78
CA HIS A 73 -1.59 6.42 -1.80
C HIS A 73 -0.39 7.34 -1.53
N SER A 74 0.08 8.10 -2.53
CA SER A 74 1.10 9.13 -2.30
C SER A 74 0.61 10.21 -1.34
N ILE A 75 -0.65 10.65 -1.48
CA ILE A 75 -1.26 11.61 -0.55
C ILE A 75 -1.37 11.01 0.85
N GLN A 76 -1.82 9.75 0.97
CA GLN A 76 -1.87 9.05 2.25
C GLN A 76 -0.48 8.94 2.88
N LEU A 77 0.54 8.57 2.12
CA LEU A 77 1.93 8.45 2.59
C LEU A 77 2.48 9.79 3.07
N SER A 78 2.18 10.87 2.35
CA SER A 78 2.51 12.22 2.78
C SER A 78 1.78 12.55 4.07
N LEU A 79 0.48 12.33 4.19
CA LEU A 79 -0.24 12.64 5.44
C LEU A 79 0.32 11.86 6.63
N THR A 80 0.69 10.59 6.45
CA THR A 80 1.25 9.77 7.54
C THR A 80 2.64 10.21 7.96
N SER A 81 3.43 10.81 7.06
CA SER A 81 4.76 11.33 7.42
C SER A 81 4.72 12.59 8.29
N TRP A 82 3.57 13.28 8.36
CA TRP A 82 3.39 14.47 9.20
C TRP A 82 2.84 14.13 10.59
N ILE A 83 2.36 12.91 10.79
CA ILE A 83 1.77 12.45 12.05
C ILE A 83 2.87 11.79 12.91
N PRO A 84 2.94 12.06 14.22
CA PRO A 84 3.87 11.36 15.11
C PRO A 84 3.68 9.85 15.07
N GLU A 85 4.79 9.10 15.05
CA GLU A 85 4.79 7.65 14.83
C GLU A 85 3.88 6.89 15.79
N ARG A 86 3.88 7.23 17.09
CA ARG A 86 3.03 6.57 18.10
C ARG A 86 1.55 6.73 17.82
N LEU A 87 1.14 7.94 17.40
CA LEU A 87 -0.25 8.25 17.11
C LEU A 87 -0.70 7.51 15.84
N TRP A 88 0.11 7.57 14.78
CA TRP A 88 -0.14 6.84 13.55
C TRP A 88 -0.22 5.33 13.78
N ALA A 89 0.72 4.75 14.53
CA ALA A 89 0.72 3.33 14.85
C ALA A 89 -0.53 2.92 15.64
N SER A 90 -0.97 3.74 16.59
CA SER A 90 -2.19 3.48 17.37
C SER A 90 -3.44 3.48 16.50
N ILE A 91 -3.57 4.47 15.61
CA ILE A 91 -4.68 4.56 14.64
C ILE A 91 -4.66 3.34 13.70
N PHE A 92 -3.48 2.99 13.17
CA PHE A 92 -3.34 1.85 12.27
C PHE A 92 -3.71 0.53 12.96
N ILE A 93 -3.24 0.28 14.18
CA ILE A 93 -3.58 -0.93 14.96
C ILE A 93 -5.09 -0.98 15.20
N PHE A 94 -5.71 0.13 15.56
CA PHE A 94 -7.15 0.22 15.76
C PHE A 94 -7.93 -0.15 14.48
N LEU A 95 -7.56 0.43 13.33
CA LEU A 95 -8.17 0.11 12.03
C LEU A 95 -7.97 -1.36 11.66
N CYS A 96 -6.75 -1.90 11.84
CA CYS A 96 -6.47 -3.32 11.61
C CYS A 96 -7.32 -4.23 12.48
N ASN A 97 -7.57 -3.86 13.74
CA ASN A 97 -8.43 -4.62 14.64
C ASN A 97 -9.90 -4.59 14.19
N ILE A 98 -10.39 -3.46 13.69
CA ILE A 98 -11.73 -3.37 13.08
C ILE A 98 -11.81 -4.29 11.86
N PHE A 99 -10.87 -4.17 10.92
CA PHE A 99 -10.86 -4.99 9.72
C PHE A 99 -10.70 -6.48 10.02
N ARG A 100 -9.91 -6.85 11.03
CA ARG A 100 -9.78 -8.24 11.49
C ARG A 100 -11.11 -8.77 12.05
N LYS A 101 -11.84 -7.96 12.81
CA LYS A 101 -13.19 -8.33 13.29
C LYS A 101 -14.15 -8.50 12.11
N GLU A 102 -14.19 -7.56 11.17
CA GLU A 102 -15.03 -7.67 9.96
C GLU A 102 -14.70 -8.92 9.14
N HIS A 103 -13.42 -9.27 9.00
CA HIS A 103 -12.99 -10.47 8.30
C HIS A 103 -13.50 -11.75 8.99
N ASN A 104 -13.39 -11.83 10.32
CA ASN A 104 -13.79 -13.01 11.09
C ASN A 104 -15.32 -13.16 11.20
N LEU A 105 -16.08 -12.07 11.08
CA LEU A 105 -17.54 -12.07 11.09
C LEU A 105 -18.15 -12.52 9.76
N LYS A 106 -17.34 -12.70 8.71
CA LYS A 106 -17.86 -13.22 7.45
C LYS A 106 -18.32 -14.66 7.62
N PRO A 107 -19.53 -15.01 7.16
CA PRO A 107 -19.89 -16.41 7.03
C PRO A 107 -18.87 -17.08 6.09
N ALA A 108 -18.40 -18.27 6.49
CA ALA A 108 -17.65 -19.14 5.59
C ALA A 108 -18.49 -19.32 4.33
N LYS A 109 -17.88 -19.10 3.16
CA LYS A 109 -18.56 -19.35 1.89
C LYS A 109 -18.87 -20.86 1.83
N LEU A 110 -20.14 -21.23 2.04
CA LEU A 110 -20.70 -22.52 1.63
C LEU A 110 -20.63 -22.65 0.11
#